data_AF-A0A6L3T1L9-F1
#
_entry.id   AF-A0A6L3T1L9-F1
#
_cell.length_a   1.000
_cell.length_b   1.000
_cell.length_c   1.000
_cell.angle_alpha   90.00
_cell.angle_beta   90.00
_cell.angle_gamma   90.00
#
_symmetry.space_group_name_H-M   'P 1'
#
loop_
_entity.id
_entity.type
_entity.pdbx_description
1 polymer ?
#
loop_
_entity_poly.entity_id
_entity_poly.type
_entity_poly.pdbx_seq_one_letter_code
_entity_poly.pdbx_strand_id
1 'polypeptide(L)' 'MYFLVSATDTARSIAFERSSMTDALDKALALLGSGLADVTVTHPSGLRHTTSEFLAAYLSAQDMRRPDGTKPAIVGPLAA' A
#
# COMPACT_ATOMS: atom_id res chain seq x y z
N MET A 1 15.55 -3.85 -6.80
CA MET A 1 14.73 -2.73 -6.28
C MET A 1 14.02 -3.20 -5.02
N TYR A 2 14.04 -2.40 -3.96
CA TYR A 2 13.47 -2.76 -2.66
C TYR A 2 12.65 -1.59 -2.09
N PHE A 3 11.70 -1.92 -1.23
CA PHE A 3 10.95 -1.00 -0.39
C PHE A 3 11.64 -0.91 0.95
N LEU A 4 11.70 0.28 1.54
CA LEU A 4 12.30 0.48 2.86
C LEU A 4 11.22 0.92 3.84
N VAL A 5 10.95 0.08 4.84
CA VAL A 5 9.98 0.35 5.90
C VAL A 5 10.72 0.88 7.10
N SER A 6 10.49 2.15 7.44
CA SER A 6 11.06 2.80 8.60
C SER A 6 10.03 2.98 9.70
N ALA A 7 10.45 2.88 10.95
CA ALA A 7 9.65 3.24 12.11
C ALA A 7 10.53 3.93 13.15
N THR A 8 9.92 4.79 13.96
CA THR A 8 10.59 5.48 15.06
C THR A 8 10.02 4.99 16.39
N ASP A 9 10.87 4.32 17.15
CA ASP A 9 10.69 4.10 18.57
C ASP A 9 11.20 5.34 19.33
N THR A 10 10.71 5.59 20.55
CA THR A 10 10.87 6.84 21.33
C THR A 10 12.30 7.44 21.35
N ALA A 11 13.34 6.64 21.12
CA ALA A 11 14.72 7.11 20.98
C ALA A 11 15.49 6.53 19.76
N ARG A 12 14.87 5.70 18.91
CA ARG A 12 15.58 4.94 17.86
C ARG A 12 14.76 4.78 16.59
N SER A 13 15.37 5.08 15.45
CA SER A 13 14.83 4.72 14.16
C SER A 13 15.31 3.34 13.73
N ILE A 14 14.40 2.52 13.25
CA ILE A 14 14.67 1.20 12.66
C ILE A 14 14.19 1.17 11.22
N ALA A 15 14.90 0.43 10.36
CA ALA A 15 14.58 0.29 8.95
C ALA A 15 14.65 -1.17 8.51
N PHE A 16 13.71 -1.58 7.66
CA PHE A 16 13.62 -2.92 7.10
C PHE A 16 13.48 -2.87 5.58
N GLU A 17 14.32 -3.59 4.87
CA GLU A 17 14.18 -3.76 3.43
C GLU A 17 13.18 -4.87 3.10
N ARG A 18 12.33 -4.65 2.09
CA ARG A 18 11.35 -5.60 1.57
C ARG A 18 11.39 -5.66 0.05
N SER A 19 11.30 -6.86 -0.49
CA SER A 19 11.40 -7.11 -1.93
C SER A 19 10.08 -6.89 -2.67
N SER A 20 8.96 -6.76 -1.95
CA SER A 20 7.62 -6.62 -2.52
C SER A 20 6.79 -5.55 -1.82
N MET A 21 5.82 -5.00 -2.53
CA MET A 21 4.87 -4.02 -2.00
C MET A 21 4.00 -4.62 -0.88
N THR A 22 3.58 -5.88 -1.04
CA THR A 22 2.79 -6.61 -0.05
C THR A 22 3.57 -6.83 1.25
N ASP A 23 4.82 -7.29 1.15
CA ASP A 23 5.70 -7.47 2.31
C ASP A 23 6.01 -6.15 3.03
N ALA A 24 6.18 -5.06 2.28
CA ALA A 24 6.38 -3.73 2.83
C ALA A 24 5.15 -3.26 3.62
N LEU A 25 3.96 -3.47 3.08
CA LEU A 25 2.69 -3.14 3.74
C LEU A 25 2.45 -3.99 4.99
N ASP A 26 2.64 -5.31 4.90
CA ASP A 26 2.52 -6.22 6.05
C ASP A 26 3.44 -5.79 7.20
N LYS A 27 4.71 -5.50 6.87
CA LYS A 27 5.68 -5.05 7.87
C LYS A 27 5.30 -3.70 8.47
N ALA A 28 4.82 -2.75 7.67
CA ALA A 28 4.39 -1.44 8.15
C ALA A 28 3.20 -1.56 9.13
N LEU A 29 2.19 -2.39 8.78
CA LEU A 29 1.04 -2.65 9.64
C LEU A 29 1.43 -3.36 10.94
N ALA A 30 2.36 -4.32 10.87
CA ALA A 30 2.88 -4.99 12.06
C ALA A 30 3.60 -4.03 13.01
N LEU A 31 4.37 -3.06 12.48
CA LEU A 31 5.06 -2.05 13.29
C LEU A 31 4.06 -1.08 13.93
N LEU A 32 3.03 -0.64 13.21
CA LEU A 32 1.95 0.16 13.77
C LEU A 32 1.19 -0.58 14.87
N GLY A 33 0.85 -1.86 14.65
CA GLY A 33 0.18 -2.70 15.63
C GLY A 33 1.03 -2.97 16.88
N SER A 34 2.35 -2.85 16.77
CA SER A 34 3.29 -2.97 17.89
C SER A 34 3.43 -1.68 18.70
N GLY A 35 2.76 -0.59 18.30
CA GLY A 35 2.79 0.71 18.98
C GLY A 35 3.96 1.61 18.59
N LEU A 36 4.70 1.29 17.51
CA LEU A 36 5.75 2.17 17.00
C LEU A 36 5.13 3.38 16.29
N ALA A 37 5.74 4.54 16.51
CA ALA A 37 5.32 5.79 15.90
C ALA A 37 6.05 6.03 14.55
N ASP A 38 5.50 6.95 13.76
CA ASP A 38 6.16 7.46 12.54
C ASP A 38 6.54 6.37 11.52
N VAL A 39 5.65 5.38 11.33
CA VAL A 39 5.87 4.30 10.37
C VAL A 39 5.69 4.80 8.94
N THR A 40 6.77 4.75 8.17
CA THR A 40 6.82 5.20 6.77
C THR A 40 7.39 4.13 5.85
N VAL A 41 6.93 4.11 4.60
CA VAL A 41 7.41 3.21 3.55
C VAL A 41 8.01 4.04 2.42
N THR A 42 9.29 3.83 2.13
CA THR A 42 9.98 4.41 0.99
C THR A 42 9.91 3.46 -0.19
N HIS A 43 9.30 3.93 -1.28
CA HIS A 43 9.19 3.26 -2.56
C HIS A 43 10.56 3.22 -3.28
N PRO A 44 10.84 2.23 -4.15
CA PRO A 44 12.07 2.20 -4.97
C PRO A 44 12.35 3.45 -5.80
N SER A 45 11.32 4.27 -6.06
CA SER A 45 11.46 5.58 -6.74
C SER A 45 12.02 6.68 -5.84
N GLY A 46 12.25 6.39 -4.55
CA GLY A 46 12.66 7.36 -3.54
C GLY A 46 11.51 8.09 -2.84
N LEU A 47 10.26 7.90 -3.30
CA LEU A 47 9.09 8.51 -2.66
C LEU A 47 8.81 7.86 -1.29
N ARG A 48 8.56 8.68 -0.27
CA ARG A 48 8.18 8.21 1.06
C ARG A 48 6.68 8.41 1.26
N HIS A 49 6.04 7.38 1.80
CA HIS A 49 4.62 7.36 2.10
C HIS A 49 4.41 7.02 3.57
N THR A 50 3.39 7.62 4.17
CA THR A 50 2.80 7.11 5.41
C THR A 50 2.17 5.74 5.15
N THR A 51 1.94 4.96 6.20
CA THR A 51 1.34 3.63 6.04
C THR A 51 -0.06 3.69 5.40
N SER A 52 -0.86 4.72 5.70
CA SER A 52 -2.20 4.93 5.11
C SER A 52 -2.13 5.30 3.62
N GLU A 53 -1.22 6.19 3.23
CA GLU A 53 -0.99 6.51 1.81
C GLU A 53 -0.50 5.29 1.03
N PHE A 54 0.41 4.52 1.63
CA PHE A 54 0.93 3.30 1.01
C PHE A 54 -0.14 2.22 0.86
N LEU A 55 -1.05 2.09 1.85
CA LEU A 55 -2.21 1.22 1.76
C LEU A 55 -3.16 1.65 0.64
N ALA A 56 -3.44 2.94 0.51
CA ALA A 56 -4.27 3.46 -0.57
C ALA A 56 -3.65 3.15 -1.95
N ALA A 57 -2.35 3.39 -2.12
CA ALA A 57 -1.63 3.06 -3.34
C ALA A 57 -1.66 1.55 -3.65
N TYR A 58 -1.52 0.71 -2.62
CA TYR A 58 -1.62 -0.74 -2.77
C TYR A 58 -3.00 -1.18 -3.24
N LEU A 59 -4.07 -0.63 -2.66
CA LEU A 59 -5.45 -0.94 -3.06
C LEU A 59 -5.73 -0.48 -4.49
N SER A 60 -5.26 0.71 -4.89
CA SER A 60 -5.37 1.18 -6.28
C SER A 60 -4.61 0.28 -7.26
N ALA A 61 -3.42 -0.20 -6.88
CA ALA A 61 -2.64 -1.13 -7.72
C ALA A 61 -3.31 -2.52 -7.83
N GLN A 62 -3.97 -2.98 -6.76
CA GLN A 62 -4.75 -4.22 -6.74
C GLN A 62 -5.99 -4.12 -7.64
N ASP A 63 -6.68 -2.97 -7.61
CA ASP A 63 -7.84 -2.69 -8.47
C ASP A 63 -7.46 -2.75 -9.96
N MET A 64 -6.35 -2.11 -10.35
CA MET A 64 -5.82 -2.17 -11.72
C MET A 64 -5.38 -3.58 -12.15
N ARG A 65 -5.06 -4.46 -11.19
CA ARG A 65 -4.63 -5.83 -11.46
C ARG A 65 -5.81 -6.80 -11.58
N ARG A 66 -7.03 -6.40 -11.21
CA ARG A 66 -8.23 -7.17 -11.55
C ARG A 66 -8.56 -6.98 -13.03
N PRO A 67 -8.45 -8.02 -13.88
CA PRO A 67 -9.03 -7.97 -15.21
C PRO A 67 -10.56 -8.18 -15.08
N ASP A 68 -11.30 -7.14 -14.71
CA ASP A 68 -12.76 -7.10 -14.84
C ASP A 68 -13.12 -5.80 -15.56
N GLY A 69 -13.53 -5.77 -16.83
CA GLY A 69 -14.30 -6.79 -17.54
C GLY A 69 -15.81 -6.66 -17.27
N THR A 70 -16.23 -5.85 -16.30
CA THR A 70 -17.64 -5.53 -16.06
C THR A 70 -17.94 -4.08 -16.46
N LYS A 71 -18.18 -3.87 -17.77
CA LYS A 71 -19.00 -2.75 -18.22
C LYS A 71 -20.36 -2.88 -17.52
N PRO A 72 -20.90 -1.85 -16.84
CA PRO A 72 -22.29 -1.89 -16.41
C PRO A 72 -23.14 -2.02 -17.69
N ALA A 73 -23.86 -3.14 -17.83
CA ALA A 73 -24.83 -3.30 -18.89
C ALA A 73 -25.89 -2.22 -18.70
N ILE A 74 -25.78 -1.16 -19.50
CA ILE A 74 -26.82 -0.17 -19.69
C ILE A 74 -27.96 -0.95 -20.36
N VAL A 75 -28.90 -1.46 -19.57
CA VAL A 75 -30.16 -1.99 -20.07
C VAL A 75 -30.96 -0.80 -20.59
N GLY A 76 -30.76 -0.46 -21.86
CA GLY A 76 -31.68 0.42 -22.57
C GLY A 76 -33.04 -0.27 -22.68
N PRO A 77 -34.16 0.40 -22.39
CA PRO A 77 -35.46 -0.19 -22.63
C PRO A 77 -35.64 -0.41 -24.14
N LEU A 78 -35.94 -1.66 -24.49
CA LEU A 78 -36.35 -2.11 -25.82
C LEU A 78 -37.69 -1.43 -26.15
N ALA A 79 -37.67 -0.53 -27.14
CA ALA A 79 -38.89 -0.02 -27.74
C ALA A 79 -39.57 -1.13 -28.54
N ALA A 80 -40.86 -1.37 -28.25
CA ALA A 80 -41.82 -2.01 -29.13
C ALA A 80 -43.18 -1.36 -28.87
#